data_AF-A0A931H3Y5-F1
#
_entry.id   AF-A0A931H3Y5-F1
#
_cell.length_a   1.000
_cell.length_b   1.000
_cell.length_c   1.000
_cell.angle_alpha   90.00
_cell.angle_beta   90.00
_cell.angle_gamma   90.00
#
_symmetry.space_group_name_H-M   'P 1'
#
loop_
_entity.id
_entity.type
_entity.pdbx_description
1 polymer ?
#
loop_
_entity_poly.entity_id
_entity_poly.type
_entity_poly.pdbx_seq_one_letter_code
_entity_poly.pdbx_strand_id
1 'polypeptide(L)'
;MKRPAVLDPARPRAIPTYIPPFAVIRNAFALASNSTGEVAATISYDGLVKLVQSLVRIAPVDEDWYLKQYPDVRQAIKSGQFHSARHHFVDCGYVEGRLPGPLKVDEDWYLKENPDVAAAIQARRYKSGSHHFVEAGYQEGRAPAPLDEDLRGSDEPR
;
A
#
# COMPACT_ATOMS: atom_id res chain seq x y z
N MET A 1 -21.67 -44.08 -19.50
CA MET A 1 -20.38 -43.41 -19.76
C MET A 1 -20.46 -41.98 -19.22
N LYS A 2 -19.75 -41.64 -18.14
CA LYS A 2 -19.67 -40.27 -17.61
C LYS A 2 -18.59 -39.51 -18.39
N ARG A 3 -18.93 -38.37 -19.01
CA ARG A 3 -17.95 -37.47 -19.64
C ARG A 3 -17.01 -36.91 -18.55
N PRO A 4 -15.69 -36.79 -18.80
CA PRO A 4 -14.78 -36.19 -17.84
C PRO A 4 -15.07 -34.68 -17.74
N ALA A 5 -15.01 -34.15 -16.52
CA ALA A 5 -15.15 -32.72 -16.27
C ALA A 5 -13.99 -31.98 -16.96
N VAL A 6 -14.33 -31.07 -17.88
CA VAL A 6 -13.38 -30.13 -18.46
C VAL A 6 -12.97 -29.17 -17.35
N LEU A 7 -11.71 -29.25 -16.93
CA LEU A 7 -11.10 -28.25 -16.04
C LEU A 7 -11.09 -26.92 -16.79
N ASP A 8 -11.88 -25.96 -16.31
CA ASP A 8 -11.89 -24.58 -16.79
C ASP A 8 -10.52 -23.92 -16.49
N PRO A 9 -9.72 -23.56 -17.51
CA PRO A 9 -8.37 -23.04 -17.33
C PRO A 9 -8.31 -21.59 -16.84
N ALA A 10 -9.46 -20.91 -16.60
CA ALA A 10 -9.48 -19.47 -16.36
C ALA A 10 -9.92 -19.02 -14.96
N ARG A 11 -10.16 -19.91 -14.00
CA ARG A 11 -10.45 -19.48 -12.63
C ARG A 11 -9.13 -19.20 -11.90
N PRO A 12 -8.72 -17.94 -11.65
CA PRO A 12 -7.56 -17.68 -10.82
C PRO A 12 -7.79 -18.35 -9.47
N ARG A 13 -6.83 -19.18 -9.03
CA ARG A 13 -6.86 -19.74 -7.69
C ARG A 13 -6.86 -18.56 -6.72
N ALA A 14 -7.99 -18.30 -6.07
CA ALA A 14 -8.05 -17.35 -4.98
C ALA A 14 -7.02 -17.82 -3.94
N ILE A 15 -5.90 -17.10 -3.85
CA ILE A 15 -4.93 -17.34 -2.79
C ILE A 15 -5.69 -17.01 -1.51
N PRO A 16 -5.89 -17.97 -0.59
CA PRO A 16 -6.62 -17.68 0.63
C PRO A 16 -5.93 -16.52 1.34
N THR A 17 -6.68 -15.45 1.56
CA THR A 17 -6.23 -14.31 2.36
C THR A 17 -6.11 -14.79 3.81
N TYR A 18 -4.94 -15.33 4.16
CA TYR A 18 -4.65 -15.78 5.51
C TYR A 18 -4.13 -14.60 6.32
N ILE A 19 -4.93 -14.16 7.30
CA ILE A 19 -4.50 -13.22 8.32
C ILE A 19 -4.00 -14.06 9.51
N PRO A 20 -2.71 -14.00 9.88
CA PRO A 20 -2.22 -14.72 11.04
C PRO A 20 -2.97 -14.30 12.30
N PRO A 21 -3.31 -15.23 13.21
CA PRO A 21 -3.96 -14.86 14.47
C PRO A 21 -3.06 -13.94 15.29
N PHE A 22 -3.66 -13.07 16.11
CA PHE A 22 -2.93 -12.07 16.90
C PHE A 22 -1.80 -12.67 17.75
N ALA A 23 -1.96 -13.89 18.27
CA ALA A 23 -0.91 -14.58 19.01
C ALA A 23 0.37 -14.81 18.19
N VAL A 24 0.26 -15.06 16.89
CA VAL A 24 1.40 -15.22 15.97
C VAL A 24 2.05 -13.86 15.70
N ILE A 25 1.24 -12.82 15.47
CA ILE A 25 1.72 -11.45 15.28
C ILE A 25 2.45 -10.96 16.53
N ARG A 26 1.88 -11.17 17.72
CA ARG A 26 2.47 -10.81 19.02
C ARG A 26 3.85 -11.45 19.21
N ASN A 27 4.02 -12.70 18.82
CA ASN A 27 5.30 -13.39 18.96
C ASN A 27 6.38 -12.86 18.00
N ALA A 28 6.02 -12.07 16.98
CA ALA A 28 6.99 -11.33 16.16
C ALA A 28 7.59 -10.13 16.91
N PHE A 29 7.00 -9.72 18.04
CA PHE A 29 7.50 -8.67 18.90
C PHE A 29 8.16 -9.25 20.16
N ALA A 30 9.35 -8.76 20.49
CA ALA A 30 9.90 -8.91 21.83
C ALA A 30 9.20 -7.90 22.74
N LEU A 31 8.40 -8.41 23.68
CA LEU A 31 7.73 -7.57 24.68
C LEU A 31 8.68 -7.36 25.85
N ALA A 32 9.00 -6.10 26.14
CA ALA A 32 9.73 -5.69 27.33
C ALA A 32 8.80 -4.81 28.18
N SER A 33 8.59 -5.17 29.44
CA SER A 33 7.93 -4.28 30.39
C SER A 33 8.98 -3.41 31.05
N ASN A 34 8.81 -2.09 31.00
CA ASN A 34 9.64 -1.20 31.81
C ASN A 34 9.11 -1.18 33.26
N SER A 35 9.87 -0.56 34.15
CA SER A 35 9.55 -0.46 35.58
C SER A 35 8.30 0.40 35.88
N THR A 36 7.75 1.12 34.89
CA THR A 36 6.53 1.91 35.00
C THR A 36 5.28 1.14 34.58
N GLY A 37 5.42 -0.10 34.09
CA GLY A 37 4.31 -0.96 33.67
C GLY A 37 3.88 -0.78 32.21
N GLU A 38 4.61 0.01 31.42
CA GLU A 38 4.40 0.10 29.97
C GLU A 38 5.07 -1.08 29.29
N VAL A 39 4.33 -1.73 28.39
CA VAL A 39 4.85 -2.81 27.56
C VAL A 39 5.33 -2.20 26.25
N ALA A 40 6.65 -2.14 26.08
CA ALA A 40 7.27 -1.80 24.82
C ALA A 40 7.43 -3.06 23.96
N ALA A 41 7.02 -2.97 22.70
CA ALA A 41 7.17 -4.05 21.72
C ALA A 41 8.32 -3.71 20.76
N THR A 42 9.39 -4.50 20.79
CA THR A 42 10.51 -4.38 19.85
C THR A 42 10.34 -5.39 18.73
N ILE A 43 10.45 -4.96 17.47
CA ILE A 43 10.39 -5.83 16.30
C ILE A 43 11.64 -5.64 15.44
N SER A 44 12.13 -6.71 14.81
CA SER A 44 13.19 -6.59 13.81
C SER A 44 12.66 -5.90 12.54
N TYR A 45 13.52 -5.26 11.76
CA TYR A 45 13.10 -4.64 10.50
C TYR A 45 12.46 -5.66 9.54
N ASP A 46 13.03 -6.87 9.43
CA ASP A 46 12.45 -7.97 8.65
C ASP A 46 11.07 -8.39 9.18
N GLY A 47 10.89 -8.43 10.50
CA GLY A 47 9.59 -8.69 11.13
C GLY A 47 8.57 -7.60 10.79
N LEU A 48 8.98 -6.33 10.82
CA LEU A 48 8.14 -5.19 10.46
C LEU A 48 7.71 -5.28 8.99
N VAL A 49 8.66 -5.55 8.08
CA VAL A 49 8.37 -5.73 6.65
C VAL A 49 7.38 -6.86 6.44
N LYS A 50 7.57 -8.02 7.08
CA LYS A 50 6.63 -9.16 6.95
C LYS A 50 5.24 -8.85 7.50
N LEU A 51 5.16 -8.10 8.60
CA LEU A 51 3.88 -7.66 9.17
C LEU A 51 3.17 -6.73 8.18
N VAL A 52 3.87 -5.72 7.68
CA VAL A 52 3.35 -4.77 6.68
C VAL A 52 2.94 -5.50 5.41
N GLN A 53 3.78 -6.37 4.85
CA GLN A 53 3.43 -7.18 3.67
C GLN A 53 2.17 -8.03 3.91
N SER A 54 1.98 -8.55 5.11
CA SER A 54 0.77 -9.33 5.47
C SER A 54 -0.49 -8.45 5.47
N LEU A 55 -0.38 -7.19 5.87
CA LEU A 55 -1.46 -6.20 5.75
C LEU A 55 -1.68 -5.81 4.29
N VAL A 56 -0.62 -5.48 3.57
CA VAL A 56 -0.66 -5.08 2.15
C VAL A 56 -1.26 -6.18 1.26
N ARG A 57 -1.10 -7.46 1.63
CA ARG A 57 -1.76 -8.59 0.95
C ARG A 57 -3.27 -8.51 0.92
N ILE A 58 -3.93 -7.73 1.77
CA ILE A 58 -5.39 -7.57 1.74
C ILE A 58 -5.82 -6.40 0.86
N ALA A 59 -4.90 -5.51 0.49
CA ALA A 59 -5.20 -4.33 -0.31
C ALA A 59 -5.68 -4.75 -1.71
N PRO A 60 -6.74 -4.10 -2.24
CA PRO A 60 -7.10 -4.24 -3.65
C PRO A 60 -5.98 -3.63 -4.51
N VAL A 61 -5.62 -4.32 -5.59
CA VAL A 61 -4.65 -3.82 -6.59
C VAL A 61 -5.39 -3.74 -7.92
N ASP A 62 -5.40 -2.55 -8.51
CA ASP A 62 -5.89 -2.34 -9.87
C ASP A 62 -4.76 -2.70 -10.83
N GLU A 63 -4.75 -3.95 -11.31
CA GLU A 63 -3.65 -4.47 -12.14
C GLU A 63 -3.46 -3.68 -13.44
N ASP A 64 -4.56 -3.29 -14.10
CA ASP A 64 -4.49 -2.58 -15.38
C ASP A 64 -3.88 -1.19 -15.20
N TRP A 65 -4.34 -0.46 -14.18
CA TRP A 65 -3.76 0.83 -13.81
C TRP A 65 -2.30 0.67 -13.40
N TYR A 66 -2.00 -0.29 -12.53
CA TYR A 66 -0.66 -0.48 -11.97
C TYR A 66 0.37 -0.75 -13.06
N LEU A 67 0.07 -1.64 -14.00
CA LEU A 67 0.99 -1.94 -15.11
C LEU A 67 1.10 -0.79 -16.11
N LYS A 68 0.11 0.10 -16.18
CA LYS A 68 0.17 1.31 -17.00
C LYS A 68 1.03 2.38 -16.34
N GLN A 69 0.90 2.55 -15.02
CA GLN A 69 1.68 3.50 -14.23
C GLN A 69 3.15 3.06 -14.09
N TYR A 70 3.39 1.75 -14.01
CA TYR A 70 4.71 1.16 -13.77
C TYR A 70 5.15 0.22 -14.91
N PRO A 71 5.67 0.76 -16.03
CA PRO A 71 6.08 -0.03 -17.19
C PRO A 71 7.22 -1.01 -16.91
N ASP A 72 8.08 -0.71 -15.93
CA ASP A 72 9.15 -1.58 -15.47
C ASP A 72 8.60 -2.88 -14.87
N VAL A 73 7.52 -2.79 -14.09
CA VAL A 73 6.83 -3.97 -13.52
C VAL A 73 6.18 -4.80 -14.63
N ARG A 74 5.55 -4.12 -15.60
CA ARG A 74 5.00 -4.81 -16.78
C ARG A 74 6.09 -5.60 -17.52
N GLN A 75 7.30 -5.05 -17.61
CA GLN A 75 8.44 -5.73 -18.23
C GLN A 75 8.95 -6.89 -17.37
N ALA A 76 9.02 -6.70 -16.05
CA ALA A 76 9.42 -7.75 -15.09
C ALA A 76 8.45 -8.94 -15.08
N ILE A 77 7.15 -8.69 -15.28
CA ILE A 77 6.16 -9.76 -15.44
C ILE A 77 6.38 -10.51 -16.76
N LYS A 78 6.60 -9.78 -17.86
CA LYS A 78 6.89 -10.40 -19.17
C LYS A 78 8.15 -11.26 -19.17
N SER A 79 9.15 -10.91 -18.36
CA SER A 79 10.38 -11.71 -18.20
C SER A 79 10.24 -12.86 -17.19
N GLY A 80 9.07 -13.01 -16.56
CA GLY A 80 8.80 -14.07 -15.59
C GLY A 80 9.35 -13.81 -14.18
N GLN A 81 9.85 -12.61 -13.88
CA GLN A 81 10.29 -12.26 -12.53
C GLN A 81 9.13 -12.15 -11.55
N PHE A 82 7.97 -11.67 -12.03
CA PHE A 82 6.72 -11.64 -11.27
C PHE A 82 5.59 -12.25 -12.07
N HIS A 83 4.59 -12.83 -11.39
CA HIS A 83 3.46 -13.47 -12.05
C HIS A 83 2.23 -12.54 -12.22
N SER A 84 2.19 -11.41 -11.51
CA SER A 84 1.11 -10.42 -11.59
C SER A 84 1.53 -9.06 -10.99
N ALA A 85 0.72 -8.01 -11.23
CA ALA A 85 0.94 -6.70 -10.60
C ALA A 85 0.80 -6.79 -9.08
N ARG A 86 -0.18 -7.58 -8.61
CA ARG A 86 -0.37 -7.84 -7.18
C ARG A 86 0.86 -8.49 -6.54
N HIS A 87 1.47 -9.47 -7.21
CA HIS A 87 2.68 -10.13 -6.72
C HIS A 87 3.80 -9.11 -6.53
N HIS A 88 4.05 -8.26 -7.53
CA HIS A 88 5.03 -7.18 -7.42
C HIS A 88 4.69 -6.21 -6.29
N PHE A 89 3.44 -5.74 -6.20
CA PHE A 89 3.04 -4.75 -5.21
C PHE A 89 3.25 -5.24 -3.76
N VAL A 90 2.86 -6.49 -3.48
CA VAL A 90 3.00 -7.10 -2.16
C VAL A 90 4.46 -7.30 -1.78
N ASP A 91 5.27 -7.82 -2.70
CA ASP A 91 6.64 -8.21 -2.36
C ASP A 91 7.61 -7.02 -2.38
N CYS A 92 7.39 -6.04 -3.27
CA CYS A 92 8.31 -4.93 -3.52
C CYS A 92 7.60 -3.57 -3.60
N GLY A 93 6.49 -3.48 -4.35
CA GLY A 93 5.93 -2.19 -4.72
C GLY A 93 5.52 -1.29 -3.56
N TYR A 94 4.94 -1.83 -2.47
CA TYR A 94 4.60 -1.02 -1.30
C TYR A 94 5.84 -0.43 -0.61
N VAL A 95 6.89 -1.23 -0.40
CA VAL A 95 8.12 -0.76 0.24
C VAL A 95 8.92 0.19 -0.67
N GLU A 96 8.70 0.12 -1.98
CA GLU A 96 9.19 1.10 -2.98
C GLU A 96 8.33 2.38 -3.03
N GLY A 97 7.25 2.47 -2.25
CA GLY A 97 6.35 3.62 -2.24
C GLY A 97 5.46 3.73 -3.48
N ARG A 98 5.13 2.60 -4.12
CA ARG A 98 4.19 2.57 -5.26
C ARG A 98 2.75 2.50 -4.78
N LEU A 99 1.83 3.08 -5.53
CA LEU A 99 0.40 2.98 -5.25
C LEU A 99 -0.18 1.71 -5.88
N PRO A 100 -1.10 1.00 -5.21
CA PRO A 100 -1.75 -0.18 -5.78
C PRO A 100 -2.83 0.14 -6.83
N GLY A 101 -3.18 1.41 -6.97
CA GLY A 101 -4.27 1.90 -7.81
C GLY A 101 -4.47 3.40 -7.63
N PRO A 102 -5.35 4.02 -8.44
CA PRO A 102 -5.69 5.42 -8.26
C PRO A 102 -6.48 5.58 -6.95
N LEU A 103 -5.95 6.38 -6.02
CA LEU A 103 -6.67 6.75 -4.81
C LEU A 103 -7.50 8.01 -5.07
N LYS A 104 -8.67 8.08 -4.42
CA LYS A 104 -9.50 9.28 -4.47
C LYS A 104 -8.85 10.37 -3.63
N VAL A 105 -8.60 11.51 -4.24
CA VAL A 105 -8.10 12.72 -3.57
C VAL A 105 -9.25 13.69 -3.39
N ASP A 106 -9.39 14.23 -2.19
CA ASP A 106 -10.22 15.41 -1.93
C ASP A 106 -9.41 16.63 -2.38
N GLU A 107 -9.63 17.05 -3.62
CA GLU A 107 -8.81 18.07 -4.28
C GLU A 107 -8.81 19.41 -3.51
N ASP A 108 -9.96 19.87 -3.04
CA ASP A 108 -10.09 21.15 -2.35
C ASP A 108 -9.34 21.12 -1.01
N TRP A 109 -9.53 20.05 -0.24
CA TRP A 109 -8.79 19.87 1.02
C TRP A 109 -7.29 19.70 0.77
N TYR A 110 -6.93 18.87 -0.22
CA TYR A 110 -5.53 18.56 -0.53
C TYR A 110 -4.76 19.80 -0.95
N LEU A 111 -5.31 20.66 -1.81
CA LEU A 111 -4.64 21.88 -2.23
C LEU A 111 -4.61 22.96 -1.14
N LYS A 112 -5.58 22.94 -0.22
CA LYS A 112 -5.56 23.80 0.96
C LYS A 112 -4.44 23.40 1.93
N GLU A 113 -4.30 22.10 2.18
CA GLU A 113 -3.28 21.55 3.08
C GLU A 113 -1.87 21.59 2.46
N ASN A 114 -1.80 21.64 1.13
CA ASN A 114 -0.55 21.61 0.38
C ASN A 114 -0.42 22.83 -0.56
N PRO A 115 -0.18 24.06 -0.03
CA PRO A 115 -0.10 25.27 -0.84
C PRO A 115 1.03 25.25 -1.89
N ASP A 116 2.10 24.51 -1.63
CA ASP A 116 3.20 24.29 -2.57
C ASP A 116 2.74 23.52 -3.83
N VAL A 117 1.84 22.55 -3.65
CA VAL A 117 1.23 21.81 -4.76
C VAL A 117 0.29 22.73 -5.56
N ALA A 118 -0.51 23.55 -4.87
CA ALA A 118 -1.36 24.55 -5.53
C ALA A 118 -0.53 25.51 -6.41
N ALA A 119 0.60 26.00 -5.90
CA ALA A 119 1.54 26.82 -6.67
C ALA A 119 2.17 26.05 -7.83
N ALA A 120 2.52 24.77 -7.64
CA ALA A 120 3.07 23.93 -8.70
C ALA A 120 2.07 23.66 -9.84
N ILE A 121 0.76 23.56 -9.53
CA ILE A 121 -0.31 23.46 -10.53
C ILE A 121 -0.46 24.77 -11.31
N GLN A 122 -0.44 25.93 -10.63
CA GLN A 122 -0.45 27.24 -11.30
C GLN A 122 0.74 27.39 -12.25
N ALA A 123 1.91 26.87 -11.85
CA ALA A 123 3.11 26.79 -12.68
C ALA A 123 3.09 25.66 -13.73
N ARG A 124 1.97 24.93 -13.87
CA ARG A 124 1.76 23.82 -14.82
C ARG A 124 2.74 22.65 -14.68
N ARG A 125 3.33 22.45 -13.49
CA ARG A 125 4.16 21.26 -13.20
C ARG A 125 3.30 20.03 -12.95
N TYR A 126 2.13 20.22 -12.34
CA TYR A 126 1.13 19.19 -12.15
C TYR A 126 -0.22 19.64 -12.73
N LYS A 127 -1.05 18.67 -13.13
CA LYS A 127 -2.38 18.92 -13.71
C LYS A 127 -3.47 19.15 -12.66
N SER A 128 -3.28 18.54 -11.49
CA SER A 128 -4.20 18.52 -10.35
C SER A 128 -3.44 18.03 -9.11
N GLY A 129 -4.02 18.22 -7.92
CA GLY A 129 -3.60 17.61 -6.65
C GLY A 129 -3.65 16.09 -6.74
N SER A 130 -4.68 15.53 -7.37
CA SER A 130 -4.75 14.10 -7.71
C SER A 130 -3.54 13.62 -8.55
N HIS A 131 -3.15 14.39 -9.57
CA HIS A 131 -1.98 14.08 -10.39
C HIS A 131 -0.68 14.19 -9.58
N HIS A 132 -0.54 15.22 -8.74
CA HIS A 132 0.59 15.33 -7.81
C HIS A 132 0.66 14.14 -6.85
N PHE A 133 -0.48 13.76 -6.26
CA PHE A 133 -0.54 12.69 -5.26
C PHE A 133 -0.04 11.36 -5.81
N VAL A 134 -0.46 11.02 -7.04
CA VAL A 134 -0.01 9.80 -7.73
C VAL A 134 1.48 9.84 -8.06
N GLU A 135 1.99 10.99 -8.51
CA GLU A 135 3.38 11.12 -8.98
C GLU A 135 4.40 11.30 -7.83
N ALA A 136 3.99 11.90 -6.71
CA ALA A 136 4.91 12.23 -5.61
C ALA A 136 4.24 12.22 -4.23
N GLY A 137 3.02 12.73 -4.11
CA GLY A 137 2.40 12.99 -2.80
C GLY A 137 2.29 11.75 -1.90
N TYR A 138 2.04 10.56 -2.46
CA TYR A 138 2.04 9.32 -1.67
C TYR A 138 3.42 8.98 -1.08
N GLN A 139 4.49 9.11 -1.87
CA GLN A 139 5.85 8.87 -1.41
C GLN A 139 6.34 9.93 -0.41
N GLU A 140 5.83 11.16 -0.55
CA GLU A 140 6.05 12.26 0.39
C GLU A 140 5.28 12.08 1.71
N GLY A 141 4.43 11.05 1.82
CA GLY A 141 3.64 10.78 3.02
C GLY A 141 2.44 11.72 3.20
N ARG A 142 2.03 12.45 2.16
CA ARG A 142 0.86 13.32 2.21
C ARG A 142 -0.41 12.47 2.27
N ALA A 143 -1.42 12.93 3.00
CA ALA A 143 -2.73 12.29 2.98
C ALA A 143 -3.52 12.78 1.75
N PRO A 144 -4.30 11.93 1.06
CA PRO A 144 -5.11 12.34 -0.09
C PRO A 144 -6.43 13.04 0.31
N ALA A 145 -6.82 12.94 1.57
CA ALA A 145 -8.05 13.48 2.15
C ALA A 145 -7.86 13.61 3.67
N PRO A 146 -8.77 14.30 4.39
CA PRO A 146 -8.73 14.31 5.85
C PRO A 146 -8.68 12.89 6.41
N LEU A 147 -7.65 12.60 7.22
CA LEU A 147 -7.59 11.35 7.98
C LEU A 147 -8.54 11.45 9.18
N ASP A 148 -9.12 10.32 9.57
CA ASP A 148 -9.81 10.19 10.86
C ASP A 148 -8.85 10.58 12.00
N GLU A 149 -9.37 11.20 13.07
CA GLU A 149 -8.54 11.74 14.17
C GLU A 149 -7.61 10.69 14.79
N ASP A 150 -8.07 9.44 14.90
CA ASP A 150 -7.31 8.31 15.44
C ASP A 150 -6.06 7.94 14.62
N LEU A 151 -6.00 8.34 13.35
CA LEU A 151 -4.86 8.09 12.46
C LEU A 151 -3.88 9.26 12.36
N ARG A 152 -4.21 10.42 12.94
CA ARG A 152 -3.35 11.62 12.87
C ARG A 152 -2.19 11.61 13.86
N GLY A 153 -2.18 10.65 14.81
CA GLY A 153 -1.30 10.72 15.97
C GLY A 153 -1.75 11.85 16.89
N SER A 154 -1.79 11.60 18.19
CA SER A 154 -2.22 12.57 19.21
C SER A 154 -1.30 13.78 19.38
N ASP A 155 -0.24 13.91 18.56
CA ASP A 155 0.96 14.66 18.92
C ASP A 155 1.25 15.89 18.05
N GLU A 156 0.40 16.24 17.06
CA GLU A 156 0.54 17.50 16.32
C GLU A 156 -0.26 18.63 17.01
N PRO A 157 0.40 19.72 17.48
CA PRO A 157 -0.29 20.85 18.07
C PRO A 157 -1.07 21.63 16.99
N ARG A 158 -2.31 22.02 17.33
CA ARG A 158 -3.18 22.87 16.51
C ARG A 158 -2.62 24.27 16.27
#